data_AF-A0AAD7MGL1-F1
#
_entry.id   AF-A0AAD7MGL1-F1
#
_cell.length_a   1.000
_cell.length_b   1.000
_cell.length_c   1.000
_cell.angle_alpha   90.00
_cell.angle_beta   90.00
_cell.angle_gamma   90.00
#
_symmetry.space_group_name_H-M   'P 1'
#
loop_
_entity.id
_entity.type
_entity.pdbx_description
1 polymer ?
#
loop_
_entity_poly.entity_id
_entity_poly.type
_entity_poly.pdbx_seq_one_letter_code
_entity_poly.pdbx_strand_id
1 'polypeptide(L)'
;STNNTRIERLWVEVGSQFARQWRAFFYRLEALHGLDRADPRHLWLLHFLFLDLINEDCEAFRTEWNCHPISGEGHDQSPEDICFIGQARDGVYVDDCEGVHPNVIQRYYGTHGPEQHRAPGQTGAGQLDDEEISLPPDDVSSDSEEDDNLAARIEEAHAENFHHEAVAAPKHANPFPDDESITLFYNALEAAIHQGIVPLGYGLRPEEWGEEGYPSVEILKLGRRGERQLRIPLPDGIWRPRAEQWGRALAILDQIPFRNKT
;
A
#
# COMPACT_ATOMS: atom_id res chain seq x y z
N SER A 1 14.89 -12.41 17.16
CA SER A 1 13.54 -11.84 17.00
C SER A 1 12.71 -12.83 16.21
N THR A 2 11.92 -13.66 16.88
CA THR A 2 11.03 -14.67 16.25
C THR A 2 9.62 -14.11 15.98
N ASN A 3 9.26 -13.02 16.66
CA ASN A 3 7.93 -12.40 16.56
C ASN A 3 7.62 -11.75 15.21
N ASN A 4 8.63 -11.37 14.41
CA ASN A 4 8.40 -10.70 13.13
C ASN A 4 8.46 -11.63 11.90
N THR A 5 8.71 -12.92 12.09
CA THR A 5 8.92 -13.87 10.98
C THR A 5 7.72 -13.96 10.04
N ARG A 6 6.50 -13.85 10.58
CA ARG A 6 5.26 -13.95 9.79
C ARG A 6 5.02 -12.72 8.93
N ILE A 7 5.17 -11.52 9.50
CA ILE A 7 4.99 -10.28 8.74
C ILE A 7 6.10 -10.14 7.68
N GLU A 8 7.34 -10.56 7.99
CA GLU A 8 8.43 -10.57 7.01
C GLU A 8 8.15 -11.51 5.83
N ARG A 9 7.58 -12.70 6.07
CA ARG A 9 7.15 -13.61 4.99
C ARG A 9 6.02 -12.99 4.17
N LEU A 10 5.01 -12.40 4.81
CA LEU A 10 3.93 -11.70 4.13
C LEU A 10 4.47 -10.62 3.18
N TRP A 11 5.39 -9.77 3.65
CA TRP A 11 6.01 -8.75 2.81
C TRP A 11 6.80 -9.32 1.63
N VAL A 12 7.48 -10.46 1.82
CA VAL A 12 8.16 -11.15 0.72
C VAL A 12 7.16 -11.63 -0.32
N GLU A 13 6.02 -12.16 0.12
CA GLU A 13 4.98 -12.71 -0.74
C GLU A 13 4.21 -11.64 -1.50
N VAL A 14 3.73 -10.60 -0.82
CA VAL A 14 3.17 -9.38 -1.44
C VAL A 14 4.13 -8.86 -2.52
N GLY A 15 5.42 -8.79 -2.17
CA GLY A 15 6.48 -8.41 -3.09
C GLY A 15 6.54 -9.31 -4.32
N SER A 16 6.60 -10.63 -4.14
CA SER A 16 6.79 -11.59 -5.24
C SER A 16 5.55 -11.79 -6.11
N GLN A 17 4.36 -11.72 -5.53
CA GLN A 17 3.13 -12.12 -6.22
C GLN A 17 2.64 -11.05 -7.20
N PHE A 18 2.61 -9.77 -6.81
CA PHE A 18 2.15 -8.71 -7.73
C PHE A 18 2.95 -7.39 -7.66
N ALA A 19 3.46 -6.99 -6.49
CA ALA A 19 4.03 -5.65 -6.33
C ALA A 19 5.31 -5.43 -7.16
N ARG A 20 6.16 -6.46 -7.33
CA ARG A 20 7.38 -6.35 -8.16
C ARG A 20 7.06 -6.19 -9.65
N GLN A 21 5.99 -6.81 -10.14
CA GLN A 21 5.56 -6.74 -11.53
C GLN A 21 5.07 -5.33 -11.87
N TRP A 22 4.23 -4.74 -11.02
CA TRP A 22 3.83 -3.33 -11.14
C TRP A 22 5.01 -2.38 -11.07
N ARG A 23 5.94 -2.60 -10.13
CA ARG A 23 7.16 -1.79 -10.04
C ARG A 23 8.00 -1.88 -11.31
N ALA A 24 8.22 -3.08 -11.82
CA ALA A 24 8.91 -3.31 -13.10
C ALA A 24 8.20 -2.60 -14.26
N PHE A 25 6.89 -2.70 -14.31
CA PHE A 25 6.10 -2.01 -15.33
C PHE A 25 6.27 -0.49 -15.28
N PHE A 26 6.27 0.14 -14.10
CA PHE A 26 6.49 1.58 -13.99
C PHE A 26 7.90 2.03 -14.40
N TYR A 27 8.94 1.24 -14.09
CA TYR A 27 10.29 1.52 -14.61
C TYR A 27 10.33 1.45 -16.13
N ARG A 28 9.60 0.49 -16.73
CA ARG A 28 9.47 0.42 -18.19
C ARG A 28 8.76 1.65 -18.75
N LEU A 29 7.69 2.11 -18.11
CA LEU A 29 7.00 3.34 -18.53
C LEU A 29 7.95 4.55 -18.48
N GLU A 30 8.79 4.66 -17.46
CA GLU A 30 9.79 5.73 -17.32
C GLU A 30 10.87 5.63 -18.39
N ALA A 31 11.35 4.42 -18.70
CA ALA A 31 12.42 4.21 -19.65
C ALA A 31 12.00 4.34 -21.12
N LEU A 32 10.78 3.89 -21.47
CA LEU A 32 10.37 3.71 -22.87
C LEU A 32 9.16 4.54 -23.29
N HIS A 33 8.29 4.91 -22.34
CA HIS A 33 6.96 5.44 -22.66
C HIS A 33 6.73 6.87 -22.13
N GLY A 34 7.82 7.58 -21.79
CA GLY A 34 7.78 9.00 -21.45
C GLY A 34 7.20 9.33 -20.07
N LEU A 35 7.09 8.36 -19.16
CA LEU A 35 6.65 8.65 -17.80
C LEU A 35 7.71 9.48 -17.05
N ASP A 36 7.42 10.76 -16.84
CA ASP A 36 8.08 11.59 -15.84
C ASP A 36 7.42 11.45 -14.45
N ARG A 37 8.18 10.93 -13.48
CA ARG A 37 7.75 10.78 -12.07
C ARG A 37 7.65 12.10 -11.30
N ALA A 38 8.27 13.17 -11.81
CA ALA A 38 8.24 14.49 -11.18
C ALA A 38 7.00 15.30 -11.61
N ASP A 39 6.33 14.91 -12.68
CA ASP A 39 5.13 15.58 -13.19
C ASP A 39 3.86 15.10 -12.44
N PRO A 40 3.17 15.99 -11.68
CA PRO A 40 1.90 15.67 -11.03
C PRO A 40 0.83 15.13 -11.96
N ARG A 41 0.83 15.55 -13.24
CA ARG A 41 -0.16 15.15 -14.24
C ARG A 41 0.03 13.68 -14.61
N HIS A 42 1.27 13.24 -14.71
CA HIS A 42 1.62 11.86 -14.97
C HIS A 42 1.27 10.96 -13.79
N LEU A 43 1.52 11.43 -12.56
CA LEU A 43 1.13 10.72 -11.34
C LEU A 43 -0.39 10.57 -11.23
N TRP A 44 -1.14 11.64 -11.52
CA TRP A 44 -2.60 11.56 -11.61
C TRP A 44 -3.04 10.54 -12.66
N LEU A 45 -2.41 10.55 -13.84
CA LEU A 45 -2.76 9.64 -14.93
C LEU A 45 -2.47 8.17 -14.56
N LEU A 46 -1.36 7.91 -13.87
CA LEU A 46 -1.05 6.57 -13.36
C LEU A 46 -2.12 6.08 -12.39
N HIS A 47 -2.56 6.94 -11.48
CA HIS A 47 -3.62 6.60 -10.54
C HIS A 47 -4.93 6.36 -11.28
N PHE A 48 -5.30 7.26 -12.19
CA PHE A 48 -6.52 7.14 -12.98
C PHE A 48 -6.59 5.83 -13.78
N LEU A 49 -5.48 5.38 -14.38
CA LEU A 49 -5.47 4.19 -15.22
C LEU A 49 -5.27 2.87 -14.46
N PHE A 50 -4.46 2.89 -13.41
CA PHE A 50 -3.91 1.66 -12.84
C PHE A 50 -4.24 1.44 -11.36
N LEU A 51 -4.75 2.44 -10.64
CA LEU A 51 -5.05 2.28 -9.21
C LEU A 51 -6.10 1.19 -8.97
N ASP A 52 -7.17 1.17 -9.78
CA ASP A 52 -8.21 0.16 -9.65
C ASP A 52 -7.67 -1.25 -9.96
N LEU A 53 -6.84 -1.39 -10.99
CA LEU A 53 -6.19 -2.67 -11.32
C LEU A 53 -5.21 -3.14 -10.22
N ILE A 54 -4.49 -2.20 -9.60
CA ILE A 54 -3.62 -2.52 -8.46
C ILE A 54 -4.47 -2.96 -7.26
N ASN A 55 -5.60 -2.29 -7.00
CA ASN A 55 -6.52 -2.66 -5.93
C ASN A 55 -7.16 -4.03 -6.18
N GLU A 56 -7.52 -4.35 -7.43
CA GLU A 56 -7.98 -5.68 -7.83
C GLU A 56 -6.90 -6.75 -7.57
N ASP A 57 -5.65 -6.50 -7.97
CA ASP A 57 -4.53 -7.41 -7.70
C ASP A 57 -4.28 -7.57 -6.18
N CYS A 58 -4.42 -6.49 -5.40
CA CYS A 58 -4.35 -6.53 -3.93
C CYS A 58 -5.47 -7.37 -3.32
N GLU A 59 -6.70 -7.25 -3.84
CA GLU A 59 -7.86 -8.00 -3.37
C GLU A 59 -7.74 -9.49 -3.70
N ALA A 60 -7.28 -9.81 -4.91
CA ALA A 60 -6.99 -11.17 -5.34
C ALA A 60 -5.93 -11.81 -4.43
N PHE A 61 -4.84 -11.10 -4.17
CA PHE A 61 -3.81 -11.52 -3.22
C PHE A 61 -4.40 -11.78 -1.83
N ARG A 62 -5.21 -10.86 -1.32
CA ARG A 62 -5.85 -10.99 0.00
C ARG A 62 -6.71 -12.25 0.08
N THR A 63 -7.52 -12.50 -0.95
CA THR A 63 -8.37 -13.68 -1.03
C THR A 63 -7.53 -14.96 -1.05
N GLU A 64 -6.52 -15.05 -1.91
CA GLU A 64 -5.65 -16.21 -1.99
C GLU A 64 -4.89 -16.46 -0.67
N TRP A 65 -4.37 -15.39 -0.07
CA TRP A 65 -3.67 -15.45 1.20
C TRP A 65 -4.57 -15.91 2.35
N ASN A 66 -5.82 -15.47 2.38
CA ASN A 66 -6.79 -15.90 3.39
C ASN A 66 -7.16 -17.39 3.29
N CYS A 67 -6.99 -17.99 2.10
CA CYS A 67 -7.14 -19.43 1.90
C CYS A 67 -5.82 -20.19 2.15
N HIS A 68 -4.68 -19.52 2.39
CA HIS A 68 -3.41 -20.20 2.60
C HIS A 68 -3.38 -20.88 3.97
N PRO A 69 -3.16 -22.22 4.06
CA PRO A 69 -3.09 -22.90 5.34
C PRO A 69 -1.90 -22.41 6.16
N ILE A 70 -2.14 -22.12 7.44
CA ILE A 70 -1.10 -21.70 8.38
C ILE A 70 -0.49 -22.94 9.03
N SER A 71 0.74 -23.28 8.64
CA SER A 71 1.47 -24.38 9.27
C SER A 71 1.85 -24.07 10.72
N GLY A 72 1.86 -25.11 11.56
CA GLY A 72 2.21 -25.03 13.00
C GLY A 72 0.98 -25.14 13.91
N GLU A 73 0.88 -24.28 14.92
CA GLU A 73 -0.24 -24.26 15.90
C GLU A 73 -1.63 -24.00 15.27
N GLY A 74 -1.67 -23.57 14.01
CA GLY A 74 -2.90 -23.39 13.22
C GLY A 74 -3.50 -24.68 12.66
N HIS A 75 -2.94 -25.86 12.97
CA HIS A 75 -3.43 -27.17 12.52
C HIS A 75 -3.63 -27.28 10.99
N ASP A 76 -2.83 -26.58 10.21
CA ASP A 76 -2.93 -26.49 8.74
C ASP A 76 -4.28 -25.94 8.24
N GLN A 77 -4.97 -25.15 9.08
CA GLN A 77 -6.19 -24.43 8.71
C GLN A 77 -5.84 -23.09 8.09
N SER A 78 -6.62 -22.67 7.09
CA SER A 78 -6.49 -21.32 6.52
C SER A 78 -7.09 -20.27 7.47
N PRO A 79 -6.68 -18.99 7.38
CA PRO A 79 -7.35 -17.89 8.06
C PRO A 79 -8.87 -17.91 7.89
N GLU A 80 -9.35 -18.23 6.68
CA GLU A 80 -10.77 -18.37 6.38
C GLU A 80 -11.42 -19.53 7.14
N ASP A 81 -10.77 -20.71 7.18
CA ASP A 81 -11.26 -21.87 7.95
C ASP A 81 -11.34 -21.55 9.45
N ILE A 82 -10.33 -20.87 10.00
CA ILE A 82 -10.28 -20.48 11.41
C ILE A 82 -11.42 -19.52 11.73
N CYS A 83 -11.65 -18.52 10.86
CA CYS A 83 -12.74 -17.56 11.00
C CYS A 83 -14.11 -18.26 10.94
N PHE A 84 -14.32 -19.10 9.92
CA PHE A 84 -15.56 -19.85 9.73
C PHE A 84 -15.86 -20.79 10.92
N ILE A 85 -14.86 -21.54 11.38
CA ILE A 85 -15.01 -22.46 12.51
C ILE A 85 -15.26 -21.68 13.81
N GLY A 86 -14.57 -20.55 14.00
CA GLY A 86 -14.83 -19.66 15.14
C GLY A 86 -16.26 -19.14 15.13
N GLN A 87 -16.73 -18.62 14.00
CA GLN A 87 -18.11 -18.15 13.87
C GLN A 87 -19.15 -19.24 14.12
N ALA A 88 -18.89 -20.46 13.64
CA ALA A 88 -19.77 -21.60 13.84
C ALA A 88 -19.81 -22.09 15.30
N ARG A 89 -18.72 -21.92 16.06
CA ARG A 89 -18.60 -22.37 17.46
C ARG A 89 -19.06 -21.31 18.46
N ASP A 90 -18.63 -20.07 18.25
CA ASP A 90 -18.69 -18.99 19.23
C ASP A 90 -19.69 -17.88 18.83
N GLY A 91 -20.31 -18.00 17.65
CA GLY A 91 -21.27 -17.04 17.11
C GLY A 91 -20.64 -16.03 16.16
N VAL A 92 -21.47 -15.25 15.46
CA VAL A 92 -21.00 -14.25 14.50
C VAL A 92 -20.26 -13.14 15.24
N TYR A 93 -19.00 -12.89 14.86
CA TYR A 93 -18.26 -11.72 15.31
C TYR A 93 -18.99 -10.47 14.84
N VAL A 94 -19.53 -9.71 15.78
CA VAL A 94 -19.95 -8.33 15.55
C VAL A 94 -18.68 -7.49 15.71
N ASP A 95 -18.43 -6.56 14.80
CA ASP A 95 -17.35 -5.59 15.01
C ASP A 95 -17.83 -4.57 16.05
N ASP A 96 -17.52 -4.80 17.32
CA ASP A 96 -17.86 -3.88 18.42
C ASP A 96 -17.26 -2.47 18.23
N CYS A 97 -16.29 -2.33 17.31
CA CYS A 97 -15.61 -1.09 16.99
C CYS A 97 -16.16 -0.40 15.73
N GLU A 98 -17.21 -0.90 15.11
CA GLU A 98 -17.82 -0.28 13.94
C GLU A 98 -18.32 1.14 14.28
N GLY A 99 -17.77 2.16 13.60
CA GLY A 99 -18.09 3.57 13.85
C GLY A 99 -17.43 4.18 15.10
N VAL A 100 -16.60 3.43 15.82
CA VAL A 100 -15.86 3.91 16.99
C VAL A 100 -14.59 4.64 16.53
N HIS A 101 -14.34 5.82 17.10
CA HIS A 101 -13.16 6.61 16.74
C HIS A 101 -11.86 5.84 17.09
N PRO A 102 -10.82 5.86 16.23
CA PRO A 102 -9.58 5.10 16.44
C PRO A 102 -8.94 5.29 17.82
N ASN A 103 -9.00 6.52 18.37
CA ASN A 103 -8.48 6.82 19.71
C ASN A 103 -9.21 6.04 20.83
N VAL A 104 -10.51 5.78 20.66
CA VAL A 104 -11.31 5.00 21.62
C VAL A 104 -10.96 3.52 21.50
N ILE A 105 -10.80 3.01 20.27
CA ILE A 105 -10.32 1.64 20.03
C ILE A 105 -8.95 1.46 20.66
N GLN A 106 -8.03 2.40 20.47
CA GLN A 106 -6.68 2.35 21.04
C GLN A 106 -6.69 2.43 22.58
N ARG A 107 -7.61 3.20 23.18
CA ARG A 107 -7.73 3.30 24.64
C ARG A 107 -8.19 2.00 25.29
N TYR A 108 -9.11 1.26 24.66
CA TYR A 108 -9.74 0.08 25.26
C TYR A 108 -9.19 -1.26 24.75
N TYR A 109 -8.72 -1.30 23.50
CA TYR A 109 -8.17 -2.49 22.84
C TYR A 109 -6.69 -2.33 22.43
N GLY A 110 -6.06 -1.21 22.76
CA GLY A 110 -4.63 -1.00 22.53
C GLY A 110 -3.79 -2.04 23.26
N THR A 111 -2.64 -2.38 22.68
CA THR A 111 -1.67 -3.32 23.27
C THR A 111 -0.84 -2.71 24.39
N HIS A 112 -1.03 -1.42 24.66
CA HIS A 112 -0.46 -0.73 25.80
C HIS A 112 -1.37 -0.97 27.00
N GLY A 113 -0.93 -1.81 27.94
CA GLY A 113 -1.55 -1.85 29.27
C GLY A 113 -1.46 -0.47 29.95
N PRO A 114 -2.14 -0.26 31.10
CA PRO A 114 -2.00 0.98 31.87
C PRO A 114 -0.51 1.28 32.05
N GLU A 115 -0.12 2.53 31.81
CA GLU A 115 1.28 2.96 31.85
C GLU A 115 1.92 2.51 33.17
N GLN A 116 2.75 1.46 33.11
CA GLN A 116 3.52 1.06 34.25
C GLN A 116 4.58 2.14 34.46
N HIS A 117 4.36 3.01 35.44
CA HIS A 117 5.39 3.92 35.94
C HIS A 117 6.55 3.08 36.49
N ARG A 118 7.53 2.79 35.62
CA ARG A 118 8.74 2.06 35.99
C ARG A 118 9.64 2.97 36.81
N ALA A 119 10.09 2.48 37.95
CA ALA A 119 11.12 3.18 38.71
C ALA A 119 12.43 3.25 37.88
N PRO A 120 13.25 4.30 38.06
CA PRO A 120 14.52 4.43 37.36
C PRO A 120 15.41 3.19 37.61
N GLY A 121 15.69 2.42 36.56
CA GLY A 121 16.55 1.22 36.62
C GLY A 121 15.90 -0.10 36.21
N GLN A 122 14.58 -0.14 35.98
CA GLN A 122 13.89 -1.37 35.56
C GLN A 122 13.95 -1.55 34.03
N THR A 123 14.81 -2.44 33.54
CA THR A 123 14.81 -2.86 32.12
C THR A 123 13.72 -3.90 31.88
N GLY A 124 12.91 -3.72 30.84
CA GLY A 124 11.75 -4.56 30.47
C GLY A 124 12.09 -5.95 29.93
N ALA A 125 13.05 -6.64 30.53
CA ALA A 125 13.24 -8.08 30.41
C ALA A 125 12.77 -8.69 31.74
N GLY A 126 11.67 -9.43 31.71
CA GLY A 126 10.98 -9.92 32.91
C GLY A 126 11.92 -10.60 33.90
N GLN A 127 12.08 -9.98 35.07
CA GLN A 127 12.65 -10.58 36.27
C GLN A 127 11.48 -10.89 37.19
N LEU A 128 11.09 -12.16 37.25
CA LEU A 128 10.18 -12.69 38.26
C LEU A 128 11.00 -12.95 39.51
N ASP A 129 10.92 -12.07 40.51
CA ASP A 129 11.35 -12.42 41.86
C ASP A 129 10.11 -12.28 42.77
N ASP A 130 9.69 -13.43 43.29
CA ASP A 130 8.70 -13.60 44.34
C ASP A 130 9.02 -12.65 45.50
N GLU A 131 8.11 -11.75 45.89
CA GLU A 131 7.79 -11.42 47.28
C GLU A 131 6.43 -10.71 47.36
N GLU A 132 5.61 -11.15 48.30
CA GLU A 132 4.29 -10.61 48.67
C GLU A 132 4.33 -9.10 48.90
N ILE A 133 3.51 -8.32 48.18
CA ILE A 133 3.11 -6.98 48.62
C ILE A 133 1.59 -6.87 48.52
N SER A 134 0.98 -6.77 49.70
CA SER A 134 -0.46 -6.65 49.91
C SER A 134 -1.03 -5.37 49.30
N LEU A 135 -2.10 -5.50 48.50
CA LEU A 135 -2.89 -4.37 48.01
C LEU A 135 -3.89 -3.91 49.08
N PRO A 136 -4.00 -2.62 49.41
CA PRO A 136 -5.20 -2.08 50.05
C PRO A 136 -6.25 -1.68 48.97
N PRO A 137 -7.55 -1.71 49.30
CA PRO A 137 -8.61 -1.47 48.34
C PRO A 137 -8.94 0.03 48.19
N ASP A 138 -9.52 0.32 47.02
CA ASP A 138 -10.34 1.49 46.66
C ASP A 138 -9.68 2.88 46.68
N ASP A 139 -9.56 3.50 45.49
CA ASP A 139 -10.24 4.78 45.27
C ASP A 139 -10.53 5.01 43.77
N VAL A 140 -11.82 5.08 43.45
CA VAL A 140 -12.33 5.54 42.16
C VAL A 140 -12.59 7.04 42.29
N SER A 141 -11.64 7.86 41.86
CA SER A 141 -11.94 9.27 41.59
C SER A 141 -11.52 9.65 40.18
N SER A 142 -12.56 9.79 39.37
CA SER A 142 -12.59 10.54 38.12
C SER A 142 -11.98 11.92 38.34
N ASP A 143 -10.93 12.27 37.58
CA ASP A 143 -10.69 13.66 37.24
C ASP A 143 -10.34 13.78 35.75
N SER A 144 -11.07 14.66 35.10
CA SER A 144 -11.26 14.74 33.67
C SER A 144 -10.53 15.97 33.13
N GLU A 145 -9.19 15.96 33.18
CA GLU A 145 -8.35 17.05 32.64
C GLU A 145 -7.07 16.57 31.91
N GLU A 146 -6.91 15.28 31.60
CA GLU A 146 -5.68 14.76 30.95
C GLU A 146 -5.73 14.64 29.41
N ASP A 147 -6.73 15.22 28.73
CA ASP A 147 -6.91 15.00 27.28
C ASP A 147 -6.06 15.94 26.39
N ASP A 148 -5.69 17.14 26.89
CA ASP A 148 -4.95 18.13 26.09
C ASP A 148 -3.47 17.79 25.88
N ASN A 149 -2.91 16.85 26.65
CA ASN A 149 -1.50 16.45 26.57
C ASN A 149 -1.32 15.02 26.04
N LEU A 150 -2.41 14.31 25.74
CA LEU A 150 -2.38 12.93 25.26
C LEU A 150 -1.78 12.84 23.84
N ALA A 151 -2.15 13.77 22.96
CA ALA A 151 -1.61 13.83 21.59
C ALA A 151 -0.08 14.05 21.57
N ALA A 152 0.43 14.93 22.42
CA ALA A 152 1.86 15.20 22.54
C ALA A 152 2.64 13.99 23.11
N ARG A 153 2.05 13.29 24.09
CA ARG A 153 2.63 12.06 24.67
C ARG A 153 2.63 10.89 23.70
N ILE A 154 1.60 10.78 22.84
CA ILE A 154 1.55 9.82 21.73
C ILE A 154 2.64 10.15 20.71
N GLU A 155 2.80 11.42 20.32
CA GLU A 155 3.90 11.85 19.45
C GLU A 155 5.26 11.45 20.02
N GLU A 156 5.49 11.69 21.31
CA GLU A 156 6.75 11.34 21.98
C GLU A 156 7.00 9.83 22.07
N ALA A 157 5.98 9.02 22.40
CA ALA A 157 6.08 7.56 22.50
C ALA A 157 6.20 6.85 21.14
N HIS A 158 5.62 7.44 20.09
CA HIS A 158 5.66 6.90 18.73
C HIS A 158 6.83 7.44 17.89
N ALA A 159 7.46 8.56 18.29
CA ALA A 159 8.63 9.13 17.62
C ALA A 159 9.82 8.15 17.56
N GLU A 160 9.99 7.30 18.59
CA GLU A 160 11.04 6.29 18.60
C GLU A 160 10.73 5.07 17.71
N ASN A 161 9.44 4.80 17.44
CA ASN A 161 9.01 3.62 16.69
C ASN A 161 8.81 3.90 15.18
N PHE A 162 8.50 5.13 14.79
CA PHE A 162 8.44 5.56 13.39
C PHE A 162 9.73 6.26 12.97
N HIS A 163 10.81 5.49 12.75
CA HIS A 163 12.08 6.02 12.27
C HIS A 163 12.06 6.54 10.81
N HIS A 164 10.88 6.68 10.19
CA HIS A 164 10.74 7.37 8.91
C HIS A 164 9.69 8.49 9.05
N GLU A 165 10.12 9.71 8.76
CA GLU A 165 9.21 10.82 8.48
C GLU A 165 8.16 10.34 7.47
N ALA A 166 6.88 10.65 7.70
CA ALA A 166 5.82 10.26 6.78
C ALA A 166 6.20 10.73 5.37
N VAL A 167 6.39 9.78 4.45
CA VAL A 167 6.78 10.12 3.08
C VAL A 167 5.62 10.91 2.50
N ALA A 168 5.84 12.20 2.25
CA ALA A 168 4.84 13.06 1.65
C ALA A 168 4.39 12.44 0.34
N ALA A 169 3.13 12.00 0.30
CA ALA A 169 2.56 11.42 -0.90
C ALA A 169 2.69 12.45 -2.03
N PRO A 170 3.22 12.07 -3.21
CA PRO A 170 3.32 12.96 -4.34
C PRO A 170 1.96 13.58 -4.65
N LYS A 171 1.93 14.89 -4.91
CA LYS A 171 0.69 15.59 -5.28
C LYS A 171 0.20 15.04 -6.62
N HIS A 172 -0.93 14.35 -6.59
CA HIS A 172 -1.62 13.79 -7.76
C HIS A 172 -2.91 14.58 -8.06
N ALA A 173 -2.89 15.90 -7.84
CA ALA A 173 -4.09 16.72 -8.01
C ALA A 173 -4.59 16.62 -9.45
N ASN A 174 -5.92 16.57 -9.61
CA ASN A 174 -6.55 16.55 -10.92
C ASN A 174 -5.96 17.67 -11.80
N PRO A 175 -5.34 17.33 -12.95
CA PRO A 175 -4.68 18.32 -13.78
C PRO A 175 -5.67 19.22 -14.52
N PHE A 176 -6.93 18.81 -14.63
CA PHE A 176 -7.95 19.55 -15.37
C PHE A 176 -8.53 20.71 -14.54
N PRO A 177 -8.63 21.92 -15.13
CA PRO A 177 -9.18 23.08 -14.43
C PRO A 177 -10.72 23.04 -14.32
N ASP A 178 -11.39 22.39 -15.28
CA ASP A 178 -12.83 22.39 -15.45
C ASP A 178 -13.36 20.97 -15.71
N ASP A 179 -14.59 20.69 -15.27
CA ASP A 179 -15.26 19.41 -15.50
C ASP A 179 -15.51 19.13 -17.00
N GLU A 180 -15.61 20.15 -17.84
CA GLU A 180 -15.72 19.94 -19.29
C GLU A 180 -14.45 19.35 -19.89
N SER A 181 -13.28 19.74 -19.39
CA SER A 181 -11.98 19.24 -19.87
C SER A 181 -11.75 17.79 -19.48
N ILE A 182 -12.18 17.39 -18.27
CA ILE A 182 -12.08 15.99 -17.83
C ILE A 182 -13.06 15.10 -18.61
N THR A 183 -14.28 15.57 -18.87
CA THR A 183 -15.24 14.84 -19.72
C THR A 183 -14.72 14.70 -21.15
N LEU A 184 -14.09 15.74 -21.72
CA LEU A 184 -13.46 15.67 -23.04
C LEU A 184 -12.34 14.63 -23.06
N PHE A 185 -11.49 14.60 -22.03
CA PHE A 185 -10.43 13.61 -21.88
C PHE A 185 -11.00 12.18 -21.86
N TYR A 186 -12.04 11.92 -21.06
CA TYR A 186 -12.65 10.60 -20.97
C TYR A 186 -13.24 10.15 -22.31
N ASN A 187 -14.01 11.00 -22.97
CA ASN A 187 -14.61 10.68 -24.26
C ASN A 187 -13.54 10.43 -25.34
N ALA A 188 -12.47 11.23 -25.34
CA ALA A 188 -11.35 11.05 -26.28
C ALA A 188 -10.60 9.73 -26.02
N LEU A 189 -10.37 9.40 -24.74
CA LEU A 189 -9.69 8.15 -24.36
C LEU A 189 -10.51 6.93 -24.73
N GLU A 190 -11.81 6.94 -24.44
CA GLU A 190 -12.73 5.85 -24.80
C GLU A 190 -12.81 5.66 -26.31
N ALA A 191 -12.92 6.75 -27.08
CA ALA A 191 -12.89 6.70 -28.54
C ALA A 191 -11.57 6.13 -29.08
N ALA A 192 -10.42 6.54 -28.52
CA ALA A 192 -9.11 6.04 -28.91
C ALA A 192 -8.93 4.54 -28.58
N ILE A 193 -9.45 4.08 -27.45
CA ILE A 193 -9.46 2.67 -27.06
C ILE A 193 -10.32 1.87 -28.04
N HIS A 194 -11.54 2.32 -28.34
CA HIS A 194 -12.45 1.63 -29.26
C HIS A 194 -11.89 1.55 -30.69
N GLN A 195 -11.15 2.57 -31.12
CA GLN A 195 -10.51 2.60 -32.44
C GLN A 195 -9.15 1.87 -32.47
N GLY A 196 -8.63 1.46 -31.31
CA GLY A 196 -7.33 0.77 -31.21
C GLY A 196 -6.14 1.65 -31.63
N ILE A 197 -6.26 2.98 -31.54
CA ILE A 197 -5.22 3.91 -32.00
C ILE A 197 -3.99 3.78 -31.09
N VAL A 198 -2.82 3.46 -31.64
CA VAL A 198 -1.56 3.52 -30.88
C VAL A 198 -0.77 4.75 -31.33
N PRO A 199 -0.51 5.72 -30.43
CA PRO A 199 0.17 6.95 -30.80
C PRO A 199 1.64 6.71 -31.16
N LEU A 200 2.15 7.54 -32.08
CA LEU A 200 3.57 7.61 -32.43
C LEU A 200 4.33 8.47 -31.42
N GLY A 201 5.60 8.16 -31.18
CA GLY A 201 6.50 8.86 -30.27
C GLY A 201 6.59 8.24 -28.87
N TYR A 202 5.82 7.17 -28.57
CA TYR A 202 5.72 6.59 -27.23
C TYR A 202 6.37 5.21 -27.10
N GLY A 203 7.08 4.71 -28.11
CA GLY A 203 7.80 3.42 -28.06
C GLY A 203 6.88 2.19 -28.02
N LEU A 204 5.63 2.33 -28.48
CA LEU A 204 4.59 1.30 -28.39
C LEU A 204 4.35 0.59 -29.72
N ARG A 205 4.82 1.18 -30.82
CA ARG A 205 4.59 0.63 -32.14
C ARG A 205 5.78 -0.20 -32.62
N PRO A 206 5.55 -1.29 -33.38
CA PRO A 206 6.63 -2.10 -33.94
C PRO A 206 7.64 -1.31 -34.79
N GLU A 207 7.22 -0.20 -35.42
CA GLU A 207 8.12 0.64 -36.22
C GLU A 207 9.11 1.45 -35.37
N GLU A 208 8.87 1.58 -34.07
CA GLU A 208 9.73 2.29 -33.12
C GLU A 208 10.70 1.35 -32.41
N TRP A 209 10.51 0.05 -32.58
CA TRP A 209 11.34 -0.96 -31.95
C TRP A 209 12.58 -1.22 -32.82
N GLY A 210 13.72 -1.41 -32.15
CA GLY A 210 14.93 -1.89 -32.80
C GLY A 210 14.82 -3.39 -33.15
N GLU A 211 15.94 -3.98 -33.56
CA GLU A 211 16.03 -5.40 -33.91
C GLU A 211 15.62 -6.36 -32.78
N GLU A 212 15.70 -5.90 -31.52
CA GLU A 212 15.38 -6.67 -30.31
C GLU A 212 13.87 -6.74 -29.99
N GLY A 213 13.04 -5.93 -30.66
CA GLY A 213 11.58 -5.88 -30.44
C GLY A 213 11.17 -5.23 -29.10
N TYR A 214 9.94 -5.49 -28.67
CA TYR A 214 9.41 -5.00 -27.39
C TYR A 214 9.94 -5.84 -26.22
N PRO A 215 10.44 -5.23 -25.13
CA PRO A 215 11.02 -5.98 -24.04
C PRO A 215 9.98 -6.78 -23.26
N SER A 216 10.25 -8.07 -23.03
CA SER A 216 9.40 -8.97 -22.23
C SER A 216 9.86 -9.14 -20.77
N VAL A 217 11.00 -8.54 -20.40
CA VAL A 217 11.59 -8.64 -19.06
C VAL A 217 12.12 -7.28 -18.63
N GLU A 218 11.94 -6.93 -17.35
CA GLU A 218 12.53 -5.76 -16.72
C GLU A 218 13.53 -6.17 -15.64
N ILE A 219 14.60 -5.38 -15.44
CA ILE A 219 15.63 -5.68 -14.43
C ILE A 219 15.53 -4.67 -13.28
N LEU A 220 15.01 -5.13 -12.14
CA LEU A 220 14.95 -4.34 -10.92
C LEU A 220 16.28 -4.41 -10.15
N LYS A 221 16.85 -3.25 -9.84
CA LYS A 221 18.00 -3.13 -8.92
C LYS A 221 17.49 -3.12 -7.47
N LEU A 222 17.98 -4.04 -6.65
CA LEU A 222 17.59 -4.26 -5.26
C LEU A 222 18.77 -4.06 -4.31
N GLY A 223 18.46 -3.58 -3.10
CA GLY A 223 19.41 -3.36 -2.01
C GLY A 223 19.94 -1.92 -1.92
N ARG A 224 20.53 -1.56 -0.77
CA ARG A 224 21.03 -0.19 -0.45
C ARG A 224 22.07 0.35 -1.46
N ARG A 225 22.67 -0.52 -2.27
CA ARG A 225 23.64 -0.17 -3.33
C ARG A 225 23.31 -0.74 -4.71
N GLY A 226 22.14 -1.36 -4.90
CA GLY A 226 21.73 -1.95 -6.18
C GLY A 226 22.56 -3.18 -6.63
N GLU A 227 23.29 -3.82 -5.72
CA GLU A 227 24.18 -4.95 -6.01
C GLU A 227 23.43 -6.22 -6.45
N ARG A 228 22.14 -6.35 -6.10
CA ARG A 228 21.31 -7.49 -6.52
C ARG A 228 20.38 -7.06 -7.64
N GLN A 229 20.39 -7.80 -8.74
CA GLN A 229 19.48 -7.59 -9.86
C GLN A 229 18.44 -8.70 -9.86
N LEU A 230 17.17 -8.33 -10.00
CA LEU A 230 16.06 -9.26 -10.12
C LEU A 230 15.40 -9.07 -11.47
N ARG A 231 15.35 -10.15 -12.24
CA ARG A 231 14.68 -10.20 -13.54
C ARG A 231 13.21 -10.46 -13.29
N ILE A 232 12.37 -9.52 -13.70
CA ILE A 232 10.91 -9.62 -13.59
C ILE A 232 10.34 -9.83 -14.99
N PRO A 233 9.72 -10.99 -15.28
CA PRO A 233 9.02 -11.18 -16.53
C PRO A 233 7.77 -10.29 -16.55
N LEU A 234 7.56 -9.60 -17.66
CA LEU A 234 6.36 -8.81 -17.94
C LEU A 234 5.73 -9.37 -19.22
N PRO A 235 4.88 -10.41 -19.11
CA PRO A 235 4.22 -11.02 -20.26
C PRO A 235 3.44 -9.99 -21.09
N ASP A 236 3.68 -9.98 -22.39
CA ASP A 236 3.06 -9.02 -23.31
C ASP A 236 1.54 -9.08 -23.26
N GLY A 237 0.95 -10.27 -23.08
CA GLY A 237 -0.52 -10.42 -23.00
C GLY A 237 -1.18 -9.63 -21.87
N ILE A 238 -0.45 -9.29 -20.81
CA ILE A 238 -0.95 -8.55 -19.65
C ILE A 238 -0.46 -7.10 -19.68
N TRP A 239 0.84 -6.92 -19.88
CA TRP A 239 1.49 -5.61 -19.64
C TRP A 239 1.56 -4.73 -20.88
N ARG A 240 1.54 -5.30 -22.09
CA ARG A 240 1.54 -4.51 -23.31
C ARG A 240 0.24 -3.71 -23.51
N PRO A 241 -0.97 -4.28 -23.32
CA PRO A 241 -2.20 -3.49 -23.38
C PRO A 241 -2.21 -2.32 -22.38
N ARG A 242 -1.66 -2.53 -21.17
CA ARG A 242 -1.52 -1.49 -20.14
C ARG A 242 -0.56 -0.38 -20.61
N ALA A 243 0.57 -0.74 -21.23
CA ALA A 243 1.49 0.24 -21.81
C ALA A 243 0.83 1.03 -22.97
N GLU A 244 0.06 0.36 -23.82
CA GLU A 244 -0.67 0.99 -24.91
C GLU A 244 -1.73 1.97 -24.38
N GLN A 245 -2.45 1.60 -23.32
CA GLN A 245 -3.40 2.46 -22.64
C GLN A 245 -2.72 3.69 -22.03
N TRP A 246 -1.55 3.52 -21.40
CA TRP A 246 -0.73 4.63 -20.91
C TRP A 246 -0.37 5.60 -22.03
N GLY A 247 0.23 5.12 -23.13
CA GLY A 247 0.65 5.99 -24.22
C GLY A 247 -0.51 6.72 -24.89
N ARG A 248 -1.65 6.04 -25.09
CA ARG A 248 -2.88 6.68 -25.60
C ARG A 248 -3.32 7.83 -24.70
N ALA A 249 -3.40 7.57 -23.41
CA ALA A 249 -3.90 8.54 -22.46
C ALA A 249 -2.93 9.71 -22.30
N LEU A 250 -1.62 9.46 -22.30
CA LEU A 250 -0.59 10.50 -22.27
C LEU A 250 -0.65 11.39 -23.51
N ALA A 251 -0.80 10.80 -24.71
CA ALA A 251 -0.93 11.55 -25.95
C ALA A 251 -2.15 12.47 -25.99
N ILE A 252 -3.27 12.04 -25.39
CA ILE A 252 -4.47 12.87 -25.27
C ILE A 252 -4.26 13.95 -24.20
N LEU A 253 -3.64 13.60 -23.08
CA LEU A 253 -3.32 14.53 -21.99
C LEU A 253 -2.45 15.69 -22.49
N ASP A 254 -1.45 15.41 -23.33
CA ASP A 254 -0.57 16.41 -23.92
C ASP A 254 -1.29 17.34 -24.92
N GLN A 255 -2.40 16.89 -25.52
CA GLN A 255 -3.19 17.68 -26.47
C GLN A 255 -4.21 18.59 -25.80
N ILE A 256 -4.56 18.36 -24.53
CA ILE A 256 -5.53 19.19 -23.81
C ILE A 256 -4.83 20.44 -23.29
N PRO A 257 -5.25 21.64 -23.73
CA PRO A 257 -4.61 22.88 -23.29
C PRO A 257 -4.96 23.17 -21.83
N PHE A 258 -4.01 22.91 -20.93
CA PHE A 258 -4.08 23.42 -19.57
C PHE A 258 -3.81 24.91 -19.62
N ARG A 259 -4.80 25.75 -19.28
CA ARG A 259 -4.55 27.18 -19.07
C ARG A 259 -3.54 27.30 -17.93
N ASN A 260 -2.28 27.55 -18.26
CA ASN A 260 -1.27 27.90 -17.27
C ASN A 260 -1.80 29.11 -16.47
N LYS A 261 -2.08 28.89 -15.17
CA LYS A 261 -2.29 29.99 -14.25
C LYS A 261 -0.99 30.80 -14.23
N THR A 262 -1.06 31.98 -14.81
CA THR A 262 -0.01 33.01 -14.80
C THR A 262 0.05 33.67 -13.44
#